data_AF-A0AAV5T7T7-F1
#
_entry.id   AF-A0AAV5T7T7-F1
#
_cell.length_a   1.000
_cell.length_b   1.000
_cell.length_c   1.000
_cell.angle_alpha   90.00
_cell.angle_beta   90.00
_cell.angle_gamma   90.00
#
_symmetry.space_group_name_H-M   'P 1'
#
loop_
_entity.id
_entity.type
_entity.pdbx_description
1 polymer ?
#
loop_
_entity_poly.entity_id
_entity_poly.type
_entity_poly.pdbx_seq_one_letter_code
_entity_poly.pdbx_strand_id
1 'polypeptide(L)'
;IVSRVMIIRLAARVLSRQRRLPYLSVNRFLPVIVVRRKFGDSGASKISYSKPAEYRKLTSTEHVLLRPDTYIGSTMQTEEEAWLIEGGRFTRRLASFCPGLIKIVDEILVNAADNKQRDKRMAEIRVEIDKSTGEISVWNDGRGLPIERMDEGGQLIPSLVFGSLYTSSNYDDEQARIVGGRNGFGAKLANIYSTRFNVRTASSESGLVFEQV
;
A
#
# COMPACT_ATOMS: atom_id res chain seq x y z
N ILE A 1 11.55 16.74 -24.35
CA ILE A 1 11.31 16.98 -22.91
C ILE A 1 10.82 15.67 -22.33
N VAL A 2 11.70 14.84 -21.76
CA VAL A 2 11.30 13.57 -21.14
C VAL A 2 10.70 13.93 -19.78
N SER A 3 9.37 14.00 -19.73
CA SER A 3 8.66 14.62 -18.63
C SER A 3 8.79 13.77 -17.36
N ARG A 4 9.61 14.29 -16.44
CA ARG A 4 9.48 14.19 -14.98
C ARG A 4 8.02 14.06 -14.55
N VAL A 5 7.57 12.82 -14.40
CA VAL A 5 6.17 12.45 -14.18
C VAL A 5 6.15 11.20 -13.34
N MET A 6 5.29 11.18 -12.33
CA MET A 6 4.76 9.97 -11.73
C MET A 6 3.25 9.95 -11.93
N ILE A 7 2.68 8.82 -12.37
CA ILE A 7 1.23 8.59 -12.46
C ILE A 7 0.88 7.34 -11.67
N ILE A 8 -0.12 7.43 -10.80
CA ILE A 8 -0.79 6.28 -10.21
C ILE A 8 -2.26 6.31 -10.61
N ARG A 9 -2.73 5.24 -11.25
CA ARG A 9 -4.16 5.04 -11.57
C ARG A 9 -4.70 3.88 -10.77
N LEU A 10 -5.78 4.10 -10.03
CA LEU A 10 -6.44 3.07 -9.23
C LEU A 10 -7.92 2.95 -9.58
N ALA A 11 -8.41 1.72 -9.70
CA ALA A 11 -9.83 1.40 -9.87
C ALA A 11 -10.31 0.63 -8.64
N ALA A 12 -10.86 1.34 -7.66
CA ALA A 12 -11.07 0.82 -6.30
C ALA A 12 -12.14 -0.27 -6.21
N ARG A 13 -11.82 -1.39 -5.55
CA ARG A 13 -12.74 -2.54 -5.37
C ARG A 13 -13.55 -2.48 -4.07
N VAL A 14 -13.73 -1.29 -3.51
CA VAL A 14 -14.27 -1.12 -2.15
C VAL A 14 -15.74 -1.57 -2.04
N LEU A 15 -16.47 -1.65 -3.16
CA LEU A 15 -17.83 -2.17 -3.19
C LEU A 15 -17.93 -3.54 -3.90
N SER A 16 -18.40 -4.52 -3.12
CA SER A 16 -18.89 -5.86 -3.49
C SER A 16 -17.91 -7.06 -3.50
N ARG A 17 -18.30 -8.05 -2.67
CA ARG A 17 -17.97 -9.48 -2.69
C ARG A 17 -16.49 -9.88 -2.48
N GLN A 18 -16.23 -10.34 -1.25
CA GLN A 18 -15.18 -11.31 -0.94
C GLN A 18 -15.27 -12.50 -1.92
N ARG A 19 -14.18 -12.78 -2.64
CA ARG A 19 -13.94 -14.06 -3.32
C ARG A 19 -12.61 -14.61 -2.83
N ARG A 20 -12.58 -15.89 -2.48
CA ARG A 20 -11.37 -16.59 -2.02
C ARG A 20 -10.34 -16.64 -3.15
N LEU A 21 -9.07 -16.44 -2.81
CA LEU A 21 -7.91 -16.68 -3.69
C LEU A 21 -7.09 -17.87 -3.14
N PRO A 22 -6.34 -18.59 -4.00
CA PRO A 22 -5.56 -19.76 -3.59
C PRO A 22 -4.22 -19.39 -2.93
N TYR A 23 -3.72 -20.28 -2.08
CA TYR A 23 -2.53 -20.11 -1.24
C TYR A 23 -1.21 -20.30 -1.99
N LEU A 24 -0.21 -19.49 -1.63
CA LEU A 24 1.23 -19.74 -1.86
C LEU A 24 1.99 -19.57 -0.52
N SER A 25 3.01 -20.38 -0.27
CA SER A 25 3.68 -20.51 1.02
C SER A 25 5.04 -19.81 1.07
N VAL A 26 5.42 -19.29 2.25
CA VAL A 26 6.74 -18.69 2.51
C VAL A 26 7.29 -19.13 3.88
N ASN A 27 8.61 -19.31 3.95
CA ASN A 27 9.41 -19.91 5.01
C ASN A 27 10.79 -19.20 4.99
N ARG A 28 11.55 -18.95 6.06
CA ARG A 28 11.60 -19.48 7.44
C ARG A 28 11.25 -18.33 8.44
N PHE A 29 11.54 -18.28 9.75
CA PHE A 29 12.24 -19.12 10.74
C PHE A 29 11.44 -19.12 12.08
N LEU A 30 11.86 -19.93 13.06
CA LEU A 30 11.37 -19.90 14.46
C LEU A 30 12.53 -20.17 15.44
N PRO A 31 12.51 -19.61 16.66
CA PRO A 31 13.49 -19.91 17.71
C PRO A 31 13.33 -21.34 18.27
N VAL A 32 14.33 -21.80 19.02
CA VAL A 32 14.30 -23.11 19.69
C VAL A 32 13.30 -23.09 20.86
N ILE A 33 12.11 -23.64 20.63
CA ILE A 33 11.07 -23.79 21.66
C ILE A 33 11.33 -25.07 22.45
N VAL A 34 11.69 -24.96 23.73
CA VAL A 34 11.89 -26.11 24.63
C VAL A 34 10.58 -26.46 25.33
N VAL A 35 9.83 -27.42 24.78
CA VAL A 35 8.65 -27.99 25.43
C VAL A 35 9.09 -29.02 26.47
N ARG A 36 8.98 -28.71 27.76
CA ARG A 36 9.25 -29.65 28.86
C ARG A 36 7.94 -30.33 29.30
N ARG A 37 7.95 -31.65 29.50
CA ARG A 37 6.85 -32.35 30.18
C ARG A 37 6.80 -31.95 31.65
N LYS A 38 5.59 -31.81 32.21
CA LYS A 38 5.38 -31.92 33.65
C LYS A 38 5.36 -33.40 34.04
N PHE A 39 6.47 -33.86 34.62
CA PHE A 39 6.66 -35.11 35.38
C PHE A 39 6.36 -36.46 34.70
N GLY A 40 7.29 -37.41 34.88
CA GLY A 40 6.92 -38.80 35.19
C GLY A 40 6.38 -39.70 34.07
N ASP A 41 6.91 -39.64 32.85
CA ASP A 41 6.76 -40.76 31.90
C ASP A 41 7.95 -40.86 30.93
N SER A 42 8.45 -42.07 30.70
CA SER A 42 9.75 -42.38 30.07
C SER A 42 9.68 -42.68 28.57
N GLY A 43 8.49 -42.80 27.98
CA GLY A 43 8.33 -42.93 26.52
C GLY A 43 8.39 -41.59 25.81
N ALA A 44 9.28 -41.41 24.81
CA ALA A 44 9.40 -40.17 24.05
C ALA A 44 8.21 -39.96 23.09
N SER A 45 7.22 -39.13 23.48
CA SER A 45 6.13 -38.73 22.57
C SER A 45 6.62 -37.63 21.63
N LYS A 46 6.64 -37.92 20.34
CA LYS A 46 6.84 -36.90 19.29
C LYS A 46 5.69 -35.89 19.36
N ILE A 47 5.98 -34.60 19.16
CA ILE A 47 4.95 -33.57 18.99
C ILE A 47 4.10 -33.99 17.78
N SER A 48 2.80 -34.19 17.98
CA SER A 48 1.90 -34.59 16.91
C SER A 48 1.63 -33.42 15.98
N TYR A 49 1.94 -33.59 14.69
CA TYR A 49 1.52 -32.63 13.69
C TYR A 49 0.01 -32.79 13.46
N SER A 50 -0.76 -31.83 13.96
CA SER A 50 -2.17 -31.66 13.60
C SER A 50 -2.36 -30.25 13.03
N LYS A 51 -3.34 -30.10 12.15
CA LYS A 51 -3.79 -28.79 11.66
C LYS A 51 -5.14 -28.48 12.32
N PRO A 52 -5.16 -28.06 13.60
CA PRO A 52 -6.40 -27.73 14.29
C PRO A 52 -7.15 -26.63 13.52
N ALA A 53 -8.43 -26.86 13.23
CA ALA A 53 -9.22 -26.01 12.31
C ALA A 53 -9.36 -24.54 12.76
N GLU A 54 -9.17 -24.32 14.06
CA GLU A 54 -9.20 -23.04 14.78
C GLU A 54 -7.99 -22.14 14.48
N TYR A 55 -6.79 -22.71 14.28
CA TYR A 55 -5.55 -21.94 14.13
C TYR A 55 -5.17 -21.79 12.66
N ARG A 56 -5.04 -20.53 12.21
CA ARG A 56 -4.70 -20.20 10.81
C ARG A 56 -3.59 -19.16 10.75
N LYS A 57 -2.53 -19.48 10.01
CA LYS A 57 -1.52 -18.50 9.60
C LYS A 57 -1.98 -17.85 8.30
N LEU A 58 -1.95 -16.52 8.25
CA LEU A 58 -2.24 -15.72 7.06
C LEU A 58 -0.95 -15.15 6.48
N THR A 59 -0.91 -14.94 5.17
CA THR A 59 0.05 -14.03 4.53
C THR A 59 -0.29 -12.58 4.87
N SER A 60 0.67 -11.65 4.69
CA SER A 60 0.43 -10.23 4.97
C SER A 60 -0.72 -9.65 4.15
N THR A 61 -0.83 -10.01 2.86
CA THR A 61 -1.92 -9.56 1.98
C THR A 61 -3.28 -10.12 2.41
N GLU A 62 -3.35 -11.40 2.81
CA GLU A 62 -4.58 -11.97 3.36
C GLU A 62 -5.00 -11.27 4.66
N HIS A 63 -4.05 -10.94 5.54
CA HIS A 63 -4.35 -10.24 6.79
C HIS A 63 -4.85 -8.81 6.52
N VAL A 64 -4.21 -8.08 5.60
CA VAL A 64 -4.66 -6.75 5.16
C VAL A 64 -6.11 -6.81 4.67
N LEU A 65 -6.43 -7.72 3.75
CA LEU A 65 -7.77 -7.88 3.19
C LEU A 65 -8.81 -8.38 4.21
N LEU A 66 -8.40 -9.14 5.23
CA LEU A 66 -9.30 -9.65 6.27
C LEU A 66 -9.58 -8.62 7.39
N ARG A 67 -8.65 -7.69 7.62
CA ARG A 67 -8.69 -6.70 8.73
C ARG A 67 -8.45 -5.27 8.21
N PRO A 68 -9.29 -4.75 7.29
CA PRO A 68 -9.12 -3.42 6.69
C PRO A 68 -9.02 -2.30 7.72
N ASP A 69 -9.76 -2.41 8.83
CA ASP A 69 -9.88 -1.39 9.87
C ASP A 69 -8.53 -1.02 10.50
N THR A 70 -7.56 -1.94 10.52
CA THR A 70 -6.20 -1.72 11.04
C THR A 70 -5.29 -0.97 10.05
N TYR A 71 -5.63 -0.92 8.76
CA TYR A 71 -4.76 -0.41 7.69
C TYR A 71 -5.33 0.80 6.96
N ILE A 72 -6.61 0.74 6.57
CA ILE A 72 -7.29 1.77 5.79
C ILE A 72 -8.56 2.29 6.48
N GLY A 73 -9.00 1.66 7.57
CA GLY A 73 -10.30 1.94 8.20
C GLY A 73 -11.42 1.11 7.57
N SER A 74 -12.67 1.47 7.88
CA SER A 74 -13.86 0.74 7.44
C SER A 74 -13.99 0.70 5.91
N THR A 75 -14.23 -0.49 5.35
CA THR A 75 -14.64 -0.67 3.93
C THR A 75 -16.15 -0.54 3.71
N MET A 76 -16.91 -0.25 4.77
CA MET A 76 -18.34 0.04 4.68
C MET A 76 -18.56 1.54 4.50
N GLN A 77 -19.74 1.92 4.01
CA GLN A 77 -20.18 3.31 3.96
C GLN A 77 -20.56 3.77 5.38
N THR A 78 -20.06 4.94 5.79
CA THR A 78 -20.38 5.61 7.06
C THR A 78 -20.93 7.01 6.78
N GLU A 79 -21.70 7.54 7.73
CA GLU A 79 -22.22 8.91 7.69
C GLU A 79 -21.62 9.72 8.84
N GLU A 80 -20.83 10.72 8.47
CA GLU A 80 -20.03 11.53 9.40
C GLU A 80 -20.08 13.01 8.97
N GLU A 81 -19.93 13.93 9.91
CA GLU A 81 -19.84 15.35 9.56
C GLU A 81 -18.49 15.68 8.92
N ALA A 82 -18.52 16.11 7.65
CA ALA A 82 -17.35 16.47 6.87
C ALA A 82 -17.44 17.91 6.36
N TRP A 83 -16.28 18.48 6.02
CA TRP A 83 -16.18 19.74 5.28
C TRP A 83 -16.17 19.45 3.77
N LEU A 84 -17.17 19.96 3.06
CA LEU A 84 -17.31 19.84 1.61
C LEU A 84 -17.07 21.20 0.94
N ILE A 85 -16.58 21.19 -0.30
CA ILE A 85 -16.40 22.42 -1.10
C ILE A 85 -17.61 22.58 -2.03
N GLU A 86 -18.39 23.62 -1.80
CA GLU A 86 -19.59 23.96 -2.57
C GLU A 86 -19.50 25.42 -3.01
N GLY A 87 -19.60 25.72 -4.31
CA GLY A 87 -19.49 27.09 -4.83
C GLY A 87 -18.18 27.81 -4.43
N GLY A 88 -17.09 27.07 -4.22
CA GLY A 88 -15.80 27.61 -3.78
C GLY A 88 -15.72 27.93 -2.27
N ARG A 89 -16.68 27.47 -1.45
CA ARG A 89 -16.69 27.66 0.01
C ARG A 89 -16.72 26.32 0.75
N PHE A 90 -16.13 26.28 1.94
CA PHE A 90 -16.21 25.13 2.83
C PHE A 90 -17.52 25.14 3.62
N THR A 91 -18.34 24.10 3.48
CA THR A 91 -19.58 23.88 4.22
C THR A 91 -19.47 22.60 5.04
N ARG A 92 -19.83 22.64 6.33
CA ARG A 92 -19.93 21.44 7.18
C ARG A 92 -21.29 20.77 7.01
N ARG A 93 -21.30 19.49 6.63
CA ARG A 93 -22.51 18.68 6.40
C ARG A 93 -22.27 17.23 6.82
N LEU A 94 -23.36 16.52 7.13
CA LEU A 94 -23.33 15.06 7.17
C LEU A 94 -23.07 14.54 5.75
N ALA A 95 -22.01 13.77 5.59
CA ALA A 95 -21.57 13.21 4.32
C ALA A 95 -21.51 11.68 4.43
N SER A 96 -21.97 10.99 3.39
CA SER A 96 -21.99 9.53 3.31
C SER A 96 -20.83 9.08 2.40
N PHE A 97 -19.82 8.42 2.95
CA PHE A 97 -18.61 8.00 2.23
C PHE A 97 -18.04 6.70 2.79
N CYS A 98 -17.02 6.13 2.14
CA CYS A 98 -16.28 4.99 2.68
C CYS A 98 -14.90 5.43 3.16
N PRO A 99 -14.59 5.35 4.47
CA PRO A 99 -13.29 5.76 5.02
C PRO A 99 -12.11 5.06 4.34
N GLY A 100 -12.22 3.75 4.07
CA GLY A 100 -11.20 2.97 3.39
C GLY A 100 -10.89 3.45 1.97
N LEU A 101 -11.89 3.92 1.22
CA LEU A 101 -11.69 4.51 -0.10
C LEU A 101 -10.97 5.85 -0.02
N ILE A 102 -11.39 6.73 0.89
CA ILE A 102 -10.72 8.01 1.12
C ILE A 102 -9.26 7.77 1.53
N LYS A 103 -9.01 6.79 2.41
CA LYS A 103 -7.66 6.54 2.92
C LYS A 103 -6.70 6.00 1.86
N ILE A 104 -7.13 5.12 0.95
CA ILE A 104 -6.23 4.66 -0.13
C ILE A 104 -5.90 5.78 -1.13
N VAL A 105 -6.80 6.75 -1.35
CA VAL A 105 -6.53 7.91 -2.20
C VAL A 105 -5.61 8.90 -1.49
N ASP A 106 -5.86 9.19 -0.21
CA ASP A 106 -5.01 9.99 0.67
C ASP A 106 -3.56 9.51 0.68
N GLU A 107 -3.32 8.20 0.84
CA GLU A 107 -1.96 7.65 0.78
C GLU A 107 -1.24 7.94 -0.55
N ILE A 108 -1.95 7.97 -1.68
CA ILE A 108 -1.35 8.33 -2.98
C ILE A 108 -1.09 9.85 -3.07
N LEU A 109 -2.02 10.68 -2.61
CA LEU A 109 -1.87 12.14 -2.58
C LEU A 109 -0.71 12.58 -1.67
N VAL A 110 -0.57 11.96 -0.49
CA VAL A 110 0.54 12.21 0.44
C VAL A 110 1.88 11.79 -0.18
N ASN A 111 1.95 10.66 -0.91
CA ASN A 111 3.16 10.27 -1.63
C ASN A 111 3.56 11.29 -2.72
N ALA A 112 2.57 11.83 -3.46
CA ALA A 112 2.81 12.90 -4.43
C ALA A 112 3.28 14.21 -3.76
N ALA A 113 2.66 14.59 -2.64
CA ALA A 113 3.03 15.77 -1.86
C ALA A 113 4.45 15.65 -1.22
N ASP A 114 4.80 14.47 -0.69
CA ASP A 114 6.13 14.18 -0.15
C ASP A 114 7.23 14.33 -1.23
N ASN A 115 6.91 14.19 -2.52
CA ASN A 115 7.88 14.41 -3.58
C ASN A 115 8.36 15.87 -3.67
N LYS A 116 7.55 16.86 -3.23
CA LYS A 116 7.98 18.27 -3.09
C LYS A 116 9.12 18.44 -2.08
N GLN A 117 9.21 17.54 -1.10
CA GLN A 117 10.30 17.55 -0.13
C GLN A 117 11.60 17.04 -0.75
N ARG A 118 11.50 16.04 -1.65
CA ARG A 118 12.59 15.36 -2.35
C ARG A 118 13.13 16.15 -3.55
N ASP A 119 12.25 16.76 -4.35
CA ASP A 119 12.61 17.69 -5.43
C ASP A 119 11.88 19.02 -5.23
N LYS A 120 12.60 20.02 -4.71
CA LYS A 120 12.06 21.37 -4.47
C LYS A 120 11.54 22.04 -5.76
N ARG A 121 11.92 21.54 -6.94
CA ARG A 121 11.46 22.03 -8.26
C ARG A 121 10.07 21.53 -8.66
N MET A 122 9.52 20.50 -8.02
CA MET A 122 8.14 20.05 -8.25
C MET A 122 7.17 21.24 -8.07
N ALA A 123 6.31 21.48 -9.04
CA ALA A 123 5.41 22.62 -9.09
C ALA A 123 3.93 22.24 -9.04
N GLU A 124 3.56 21.02 -9.44
CA GLU A 124 2.17 20.67 -9.77
C GLU A 124 1.82 19.23 -9.36
N ILE A 125 0.62 19.08 -8.78
CA ILE A 125 -0.07 17.80 -8.61
C ILE A 125 -1.40 17.92 -9.34
N ARG A 126 -1.76 16.91 -10.15
CA ARG A 126 -3.06 16.79 -10.79
C ARG A 126 -3.78 15.57 -10.26
N VAL A 127 -5.09 15.72 -10.04
CA VAL A 127 -5.97 14.64 -9.60
C VAL A 127 -7.15 14.59 -10.55
N GLU A 128 -7.29 13.47 -11.25
CA GLU A 128 -8.39 13.22 -12.18
C GLU A 128 -9.24 12.07 -11.63
N ILE A 129 -10.56 12.26 -11.62
CA ILE A 129 -11.52 11.28 -11.09
C ILE A 129 -12.56 11.02 -12.18
N ASP A 130 -12.46 9.88 -12.86
CA ASP A 130 -13.46 9.43 -13.80
C ASP A 130 -14.53 8.60 -13.06
N LYS A 131 -15.68 9.24 -12.83
CA LYS A 131 -16.84 8.61 -12.18
C LYS A 131 -17.49 7.51 -13.02
N SER A 132 -17.24 7.44 -14.32
CA SER A 132 -17.84 6.44 -15.22
C SER A 132 -17.09 5.11 -15.19
N THR A 133 -15.76 5.15 -15.07
CA THR A 133 -14.90 3.96 -14.95
C THR A 133 -14.52 3.63 -13.51
N GLY A 134 -14.64 4.59 -12.59
CA GLY A 134 -14.13 4.49 -11.21
C GLY A 134 -12.61 4.67 -11.12
N GLU A 135 -11.96 5.14 -12.19
CA GLU A 135 -10.52 5.41 -12.20
C GLU A 135 -10.21 6.74 -11.48
N ILE A 136 -9.31 6.67 -10.50
CA ILE A 136 -8.70 7.84 -9.85
C ILE A 136 -7.23 7.88 -10.27
N SER A 137 -6.83 8.94 -10.94
CA SER A 137 -5.45 9.19 -11.37
C SER A 137 -4.84 10.32 -10.55
N VAL A 138 -3.69 10.06 -9.93
CA VAL A 138 -2.84 11.10 -9.30
C VAL A 138 -1.56 11.22 -10.10
N TRP A 139 -1.24 12.45 -10.48
CA TRP A 139 -0.05 12.82 -11.25
C TRP A 139 0.74 13.89 -10.49
N ASN A 140 2.07 13.81 -10.51
CA ASN A 140 2.94 14.91 -10.08
C ASN A 140 4.15 15.09 -11.01
N ASP A 141 4.66 16.32 -11.08
CA ASP A 141 5.93 16.62 -11.74
C ASP A 141 7.13 16.43 -10.79
N GLY A 142 8.30 16.98 -11.14
CA GLY A 142 9.53 16.82 -10.38
C GLY A 142 10.18 15.44 -10.55
N ARG A 143 11.25 15.19 -9.80
CA ARG A 143 12.02 13.94 -9.89
C ARG A 143 11.12 12.70 -9.73
N GLY A 144 11.16 11.80 -10.72
CA GLY A 144 10.50 10.49 -10.64
C GLY A 144 11.33 9.49 -9.83
N LEU A 145 10.88 8.23 -9.78
CA LEU A 145 11.65 7.15 -9.16
C LEU A 145 12.84 6.73 -10.06
N PRO A 146 13.97 6.31 -9.47
CA PRO A 146 15.04 5.62 -10.20
C PRO A 146 14.51 4.36 -10.89
N ILE A 147 14.98 4.09 -12.10
CA ILE A 147 14.59 2.92 -12.91
C ILE A 147 15.81 1.99 -12.98
N GLU A 148 16.07 1.36 -11.84
CA GLU A 148 17.22 0.47 -11.59
C GLU A 148 16.81 -0.64 -10.60
N ARG A 149 17.70 -1.60 -10.33
CA ARG A 149 17.49 -2.71 -9.38
C ARG A 149 18.34 -2.44 -8.13
N MET A 150 17.88 -2.89 -6.96
CA MET A 150 18.67 -2.79 -5.72
C MET A 150 19.84 -3.79 -5.68
N ASP A 151 19.66 -4.95 -6.32
CA ASP A 151 20.55 -6.09 -6.30
C ASP A 151 20.49 -6.87 -7.63
N GLU A 152 21.51 -7.69 -7.90
CA GLU A 152 21.56 -8.50 -9.13
C GLU A 152 20.41 -9.51 -9.18
N GLY A 153 19.58 -9.44 -10.22
CA GLY A 153 18.36 -10.24 -10.37
C GLY A 153 17.14 -9.72 -9.60
N GLY A 154 17.31 -8.76 -8.67
CA GLY A 154 16.22 -8.15 -7.90
C GLY A 154 15.23 -7.37 -8.76
N GLN A 155 14.06 -7.05 -8.21
CA GLN A 155 13.03 -6.27 -8.91
C GLN A 155 13.47 -4.81 -9.17
N LEU A 156 12.88 -4.15 -10.17
CA LEU A 156 13.08 -2.71 -10.38
C LEU A 156 12.49 -1.92 -9.21
N ILE A 157 13.14 -0.83 -8.81
CA ILE A 157 12.73 0.02 -7.68
C ILE A 157 11.25 0.45 -7.75
N PRO A 158 10.68 0.87 -8.89
CA PRO A 158 9.25 1.19 -8.96
C PRO A 158 8.36 -0.02 -8.63
N SER A 159 8.67 -1.20 -9.15
CA SER A 159 7.94 -2.45 -8.83
C SER A 159 8.06 -2.82 -7.34
N LEU A 160 9.23 -2.64 -6.72
CA LEU A 160 9.41 -2.86 -5.28
C LEU A 160 8.58 -1.86 -4.46
N VAL A 161 8.66 -0.57 -4.78
CA VAL A 161 8.01 0.52 -4.04
C VAL A 161 6.48 0.45 -4.11
N PHE A 162 5.89 -0.19 -5.13
CA PHE A 162 4.43 -0.30 -5.29
C PHE A 162 3.86 -1.73 -5.18
N GLY A 163 4.67 -2.76 -5.37
CA GLY A 163 4.26 -4.16 -5.32
C GLY A 163 4.61 -4.90 -4.02
N SER A 164 5.66 -4.49 -3.31
CA SER A 164 6.19 -5.23 -2.16
C SER A 164 5.89 -4.54 -0.84
N LEU A 165 5.13 -5.20 0.04
CA LEU A 165 4.93 -4.75 1.43
C LEU A 165 6.28 -4.67 2.16
N TYR A 166 6.38 -3.77 3.14
CA TYR A 166 7.60 -3.53 3.93
C TYR A 166 8.80 -2.97 3.13
N THR A 167 8.58 -2.38 1.96
CA THR A 167 9.60 -1.61 1.22
C THR A 167 9.38 -0.11 1.41
N SER A 168 10.39 0.63 1.91
CA SER A 168 10.35 2.08 2.09
C SER A 168 11.73 2.69 1.94
N SER A 169 11.80 3.92 1.41
CA SER A 169 13.02 4.75 1.42
C SER A 169 13.26 5.46 2.77
N ASN A 170 12.38 5.24 3.74
CA ASN A 170 12.24 6.02 4.97
C ASN A 170 12.40 5.15 6.24
N TYR A 171 13.23 4.09 6.19
CA TYR A 171 13.58 3.26 7.36
C TYR A 171 14.88 3.70 8.06
N ASP A 172 15.50 4.79 7.60
CA ASP A 172 16.64 5.41 8.24
C ASP A 172 16.14 6.48 9.23
N ASP A 173 15.92 6.06 10.48
CA ASP A 173 15.39 6.90 11.56
C ASP A 173 16.41 7.95 12.07
N GLU A 174 17.69 7.86 11.67
CA GLU A 174 18.69 8.88 12.00
C GLU A 174 18.48 10.18 11.18
N GLN A 175 17.78 10.08 10.04
CA GLN A 175 17.44 11.24 9.22
C GLN A 175 16.09 11.84 9.61
N ALA A 176 16.13 12.97 10.34
CA ALA A 176 14.94 13.78 10.62
C ALA A 176 14.27 14.28 9.32
N ARG A 177 13.21 13.58 8.87
CA ARG A 177 12.44 13.89 7.67
C ARG A 177 10.99 14.21 8.02
N ILE A 178 10.48 15.34 7.53
CA ILE A 178 9.10 15.82 7.79
C ILE A 178 8.11 15.20 6.78
N VAL A 179 8.27 13.92 6.45
CA VAL A 179 7.45 13.21 5.45
C VAL A 179 6.22 12.55 6.05
N GLY A 180 5.13 12.48 5.28
CA GLY A 180 3.90 11.80 5.68
C GLY A 180 4.03 10.28 5.61
N GLY A 181 4.69 9.76 4.58
CA GLY A 181 4.88 8.32 4.37
C GLY A 181 5.89 7.69 5.33
N ARG A 182 5.46 7.23 6.50
CA ARG A 182 6.35 6.61 7.52
C ARG A 182 6.46 5.09 7.41
N ASN A 183 5.34 4.39 7.29
CA ASN A 183 5.29 2.94 7.55
C ASN A 183 5.57 2.06 6.31
N GLY A 184 5.78 2.65 5.13
CA GLY A 184 6.03 1.92 3.87
C GLY A 184 4.81 1.23 3.24
N PHE A 185 3.63 1.26 3.88
CA PHE A 185 2.43 0.54 3.43
C PHE A 185 1.58 1.28 2.37
N GLY A 186 1.46 2.61 2.48
CA GLY A 186 0.43 3.42 1.78
C GLY A 186 0.05 3.00 0.37
N ALA A 187 0.97 3.18 -0.58
CA ALA A 187 0.70 2.87 -1.98
C ALA A 187 0.50 1.35 -2.26
N LYS A 188 1.02 0.46 -1.41
CA LYS A 188 0.73 -0.99 -1.49
C LYS A 188 -0.67 -1.30 -1.01
N LEU A 189 -1.18 -0.59 0.01
CA LEU A 189 -2.58 -0.71 0.42
C LEU A 189 -3.50 -0.26 -0.71
N ALA A 190 -3.21 0.87 -1.35
CA ALA A 190 -3.93 1.32 -2.53
C ALA A 190 -3.92 0.27 -3.66
N ASN A 191 -2.78 -0.36 -3.92
CA ASN A 191 -2.66 -1.47 -4.87
C ASN A 191 -3.54 -2.68 -4.45
N ILE A 192 -3.41 -3.17 -3.21
CA ILE A 192 -4.16 -4.33 -2.68
C ILE A 192 -5.69 -4.15 -2.74
N TYR A 193 -6.18 -2.93 -2.55
CA TYR A 193 -7.62 -2.61 -2.59
C TYR A 193 -8.13 -2.20 -3.99
N SER A 194 -7.30 -2.27 -5.01
CA SER A 194 -7.65 -1.93 -6.40
C SER A 194 -7.87 -3.16 -7.28
N THR A 195 -8.75 -3.02 -8.27
CA THR A 195 -8.90 -3.99 -9.37
C THR A 195 -7.80 -3.85 -10.41
N ARG A 196 -7.22 -2.65 -10.53
CA ARG A 196 -6.10 -2.28 -11.41
C ARG A 196 -5.30 -1.18 -10.72
N PHE A 197 -3.97 -1.27 -10.76
CA PHE A 197 -3.07 -0.29 -10.16
C PHE A 197 -1.91 0.01 -11.10
N ASN A 198 -2.10 0.96 -12.02
CA ASN A 198 -1.07 1.34 -12.97
C ASN A 198 -0.11 2.36 -12.35
N VAL A 199 1.19 2.12 -12.54
CA VAL A 199 2.27 3.03 -12.15
C VAL A 199 3.07 3.38 -13.40
N ARG A 200 3.25 4.68 -13.64
CA ARG A 200 4.18 5.19 -14.65
C ARG A 200 5.15 6.18 -14.03
N THR A 201 6.44 6.06 -14.34
CA THR A 201 7.49 7.00 -13.87
C THR A 201 8.54 7.23 -14.95
N ALA A 202 9.15 8.42 -14.98
CA ALA A 202 10.29 8.74 -15.83
C ALA A 202 11.50 9.16 -14.99
N SER A 203 12.68 8.65 -15.33
CA SER A 203 13.96 9.03 -14.72
C SER A 203 14.76 9.89 -15.69
N SER A 204 15.11 11.12 -15.26
CA SER A 204 15.99 11.99 -16.06
C SER A 204 17.43 11.52 -16.09
N GLU A 205 17.83 10.74 -15.08
CA GLU A 205 19.19 10.28 -14.85
C GLU A 205 19.56 9.08 -15.73
N SER A 206 18.62 8.16 -15.95
CA SER A 206 18.79 7.04 -16.89
C SER A 206 18.18 7.31 -18.27
N GLY A 207 17.37 8.37 -18.43
CA GLY A 207 16.62 8.67 -19.64
C GLY A 207 15.46 7.70 -19.92
N LEU A 208 15.17 6.78 -18.99
CA LEU A 208 14.17 5.73 -19.15
C LEU A 208 12.77 6.17 -18.71
N VAL A 209 11.76 5.50 -19.27
CA VAL A 209 10.38 5.53 -18.81
C VAL A 209 9.99 4.11 -18.40
N PHE A 210 9.37 3.99 -17.23
CA PHE A 210 8.85 2.75 -16.68
C PHE A 210 7.32 2.83 -16.63
N GLU A 211 6.66 1.74 -16.99
CA GLU A 211 5.22 1.57 -16.83
C GLU A 211 4.90 0.14 -16.40
N GLN A 212 4.03 -0.02 -15.40
CA GLN A 212 3.52 -1.30 -14.89
C GLN A 212 2.01 -1.18 -14.69
N VAL A 213 1.26 -2.25 -14.99
CA VAL A 213 -0.22 -2.34 -14.97
C VAL A 213 -0.66 -3.40 -13.97
#